data_AF-Q31F62-F1
#
_entry.id   AF-Q31F62-F1
#
_cell.length_a   1.000
_cell.length_b   1.000
_cell.length_c   1.000
_cell.angle_alpha   90.00
_cell.angle_beta   90.00
_cell.angle_gamma   90.00
#
_symmetry.space_group_name_H-M   'P 1'
#
loop_
_entity.id
_entity.type
_entity.pdbx_description
1 polymer ?
#
loop_
_entity_poly.entity_id
_entity_poly.type
_entity_poly.pdbx_seq_one_letter_code
_entity_poly.pdbx_strand_id
1 'polypeptide(L)'
;MQSFKILFAFLYDLLLLCAVWFIATLPFVIWQGPGFHERPTALLAFQVYLLAITYVYLTYFWVLNGQTPGLRVWHLRLVRQDDYIMTRHNANLRFITGILLFPIGWIGLFVSPKKQTLQDLISKTKIVPSQKMESAK
;
A
#
# COMPACT_ATOMS: atom_id res chain seq x y z
N MET A 1 -19.91 -2.92 8.35
CA MET A 1 -19.09 -1.72 8.09
C MET A 1 -17.67 -2.10 7.61
N GLN A 2 -17.53 -2.74 6.44
CA GLN A 2 -16.21 -3.18 5.94
C GLN A 2 -15.29 -2.01 5.55
N SER A 3 -15.85 -0.91 5.01
CA SER A 3 -15.08 0.27 4.61
C SER A 3 -14.26 0.89 5.75
N PHE A 4 -14.80 0.94 6.97
CA PHE A 4 -14.07 1.45 8.14
C PHE A 4 -12.88 0.55 8.52
N LYS A 5 -13.04 -0.77 8.46
CA LYS A 5 -11.92 -1.71 8.72
C LYS A 5 -10.79 -1.51 7.70
N ILE A 6 -11.15 -1.29 6.44
CA ILE A 6 -10.18 -1.01 5.38
C ILE A 6 -9.47 0.33 5.65
N LEU A 7 -10.21 1.38 6.04
CA LEU A 7 -9.63 2.68 6.39
C LEU A 7 -8.65 2.57 7.57
N PHE A 8 -9.06 1.91 8.66
CA PHE A 8 -8.18 1.71 9.81
C PHE A 8 -6.99 0.82 9.50
N ALA A 9 -7.14 -0.19 8.65
CA ALA A 9 -6.02 -1.01 8.18
C ALA A 9 -4.98 -0.16 7.43
N PHE A 10 -5.43 0.69 6.50
CA PHE A 10 -4.54 1.60 5.78
C PHE A 10 -3.94 2.69 6.67
N LEU A 11 -4.68 3.21 7.65
CA LEU A 11 -4.15 4.15 8.64
C LEU A 11 -3.04 3.49 9.48
N TYR A 12 -3.23 2.23 9.86
CA TYR A 12 -2.22 1.46 10.58
C TYR A 12 -0.97 1.21 9.73
N ASP A 13 -1.15 0.82 8.46
CA ASP A 13 -0.04 0.67 7.52
C ASP A 13 0.69 2.00 7.27
N LEU A 14 -0.02 3.13 7.23
CA LEU A 14 0.58 4.46 7.12
C LEU A 14 1.46 4.78 8.34
N LEU A 15 1.00 4.48 9.55
CA LEU A 15 1.80 4.69 10.77
C LEU A 15 3.09 3.86 10.74
N LEU A 16 2.99 2.60 10.34
CA LEU A 16 4.17 1.74 10.17
C LEU A 16 5.12 2.27 9.10
N LEU A 17 4.56 2.72 7.97
CA LEU A 17 5.36 3.30 6.89
C LEU A 17 6.07 4.58 7.34
N CYS A 18 5.42 5.44 8.14
CA CYS A 18 6.05 6.61 8.75
C CYS A 18 7.24 6.21 9.64
N ALA A 19 7.10 5.15 10.45
CA ALA A 19 8.20 4.64 11.26
C ALA A 19 9.37 4.14 10.39
N VAL A 20 9.06 3.43 9.30
CA VAL A 20 10.05 2.97 8.32
C VAL A 20 10.74 4.15 7.64
N TRP A 21 10.01 5.17 7.20
CA TRP A 21 10.57 6.39 6.61
C TRP A 21 11.49 7.13 7.58
N PHE A 22 11.14 7.19 8.85
CA PHE A 22 11.96 7.83 9.88
C PHE A 22 13.33 7.13 9.99
N ILE A 23 13.33 5.81 10.10
CA ILE A 23 14.57 5.01 10.14
C ILE A 23 15.35 5.14 8.83
N ALA A 24 14.65 5.08 7.69
CA ALA A 24 15.26 5.18 6.37
C ALA A 24 15.89 6.55 6.09
N THR A 25 15.45 7.59 6.78
CA THR A 25 16.02 8.94 6.64
C THR A 25 17.45 9.01 7.21
N LEU A 26 17.76 8.22 8.26
CA LEU A 26 19.08 8.22 8.91
C LEU A 26 20.25 7.95 7.94
N PRO A 27 20.29 6.84 7.17
CA PRO A 27 21.40 6.59 6.24
C PRO A 27 21.49 7.65 5.15
N PHE A 28 20.36 8.21 4.70
CA PHE A 28 20.35 9.26 3.70
C PHE A 28 20.97 10.56 4.23
N VAL A 29 20.64 10.94 5.46
CA VAL A 29 21.20 12.12 6.13
C VAL A 29 22.69 11.94 6.44
N ILE A 30 23.13 10.74 6.85
CA ILE A 30 24.55 10.45 7.09
C ILE A 30 25.35 10.61 5.79
N TRP A 31 24.79 10.21 4.66
CA TRP A 31 25.47 10.28 3.36
C TRP A 31 25.44 11.70 2.76
N GLN A 32 24.28 12.36 2.75
CA GLN A 32 24.10 13.66 2.08
C GLN A 32 24.37 14.86 2.99
N GLY A 33 24.42 14.66 4.32
CA GLY A 33 24.50 15.71 5.32
C GLY A 33 23.12 16.27 5.71
N PRO A 34 23.00 16.95 6.86
CA PRO A 34 21.73 17.42 7.40
C PRO A 34 21.02 18.44 6.50
N GLY A 35 21.77 19.28 5.76
CA GLY A 35 21.23 20.30 4.86
C GLY A 35 20.87 19.83 3.43
N PHE A 36 20.65 18.53 3.21
CA PHE A 36 20.35 18.01 1.87
C PHE A 36 19.09 18.63 1.24
N HIS A 37 18.16 19.12 2.06
CA HIS A 37 16.89 19.71 1.62
C HIS A 37 17.05 21.06 0.90
N GLU A 38 18.18 21.76 1.06
CA GLU A 38 18.46 23.01 0.34
C GLU A 38 18.87 22.77 -1.12
N ARG A 39 19.31 21.55 -1.46
CA ARG A 39 19.73 21.16 -2.81
C ARG A 39 18.57 20.48 -3.53
N PRO A 40 18.00 21.08 -4.60
CA PRO A 40 16.85 20.52 -5.30
C PRO A 40 17.07 19.08 -5.80
N THR A 41 18.29 18.77 -6.25
CA THR A 41 18.67 17.44 -6.73
C THR A 41 18.69 16.40 -5.61
N ALA A 42 19.23 16.75 -4.43
CA ALA A 42 19.27 15.86 -3.28
C ALA A 42 17.87 15.67 -2.66
N LEU A 43 17.04 16.72 -2.67
CA LEU A 43 15.64 16.63 -2.26
C LEU A 43 14.84 15.68 -3.18
N LEU A 44 15.00 15.78 -4.49
CA LEU A 44 14.37 14.87 -5.45
C LEU A 44 14.85 13.43 -5.23
N ALA A 45 16.16 13.24 -5.06
CA ALA A 45 16.72 11.91 -4.75
C ALA A 45 16.13 11.33 -3.46
N PHE A 46 15.93 12.14 -2.42
CA PHE A 46 15.29 11.72 -1.18
C PHE A 46 13.83 11.29 -1.38
N GLN A 47 13.05 12.06 -2.15
CA GLN A 47 11.66 11.71 -2.47
C GLN A 47 11.57 10.39 -3.25
N VAL A 48 12.42 10.20 -4.25
CA VAL A 48 12.50 8.95 -5.03
C VAL A 48 12.92 7.79 -4.14
N TYR A 49 13.85 8.01 -3.22
CA TYR A 49 14.28 7.02 -2.24
C TYR A 49 13.15 6.58 -1.30
N LEU A 50 12.40 7.51 -0.71
CA LEU A 50 11.24 7.19 0.13
C LEU A 50 10.13 6.50 -0.67
N LEU A 51 9.91 6.93 -1.91
CA LEU A 51 8.95 6.30 -2.81
C LEU A 51 9.34 4.85 -3.13
N ALA A 52 10.62 4.60 -3.38
CA ALA A 52 11.15 3.26 -3.62
C ALA A 52 10.98 2.36 -2.39
N ILE A 53 11.25 2.87 -1.19
CA ILE A 53 11.00 2.13 0.06
C ILE A 53 9.52 1.79 0.22
N THR A 54 8.64 2.75 -0.06
CA THR A 54 7.19 2.56 0.01
C THR A 54 6.73 1.48 -0.97
N TYR A 55 7.23 1.54 -2.19
CA TYR A 55 6.98 0.53 -3.22
C TYR A 55 7.42 -0.85 -2.74
N VAL A 56 8.66 -0.98 -2.24
CA VAL A 56 9.19 -2.26 -1.75
C VAL A 56 8.35 -2.77 -0.58
N TYR A 57 8.07 -1.94 0.42
CA TYR A 57 7.26 -2.31 1.59
C TYR A 57 5.90 -2.87 1.16
N LEU A 58 5.13 -2.09 0.38
CA LEU A 58 3.78 -2.48 -0.02
C LEU A 58 3.78 -3.71 -0.94
N THR A 59 4.58 -3.69 -2.01
CA THR A 59 4.60 -4.80 -2.98
C THR A 59 5.11 -6.10 -2.37
N TYR A 60 6.08 -6.04 -1.45
CA TYR A 60 6.56 -7.21 -0.73
C TYR A 60 5.43 -7.91 0.04
N PHE A 61 4.70 -7.17 0.88
CA PHE A 61 3.59 -7.76 1.66
C PHE A 61 2.42 -8.23 0.78
N TRP A 62 2.16 -7.50 -0.31
CA TRP A 62 1.11 -7.86 -1.26
C TRP A 62 1.41 -9.16 -2.00
N VAL A 63 2.63 -9.36 -2.49
CA VAL A 63 3.01 -10.55 -3.26
C VAL A 63 3.25 -11.75 -2.36
N LEU A 64 3.82 -11.55 -1.17
CA LEU A 64 4.17 -12.66 -0.29
C LEU A 64 2.92 -13.35 0.27
N ASN A 65 1.97 -12.58 0.81
CA ASN A 65 0.81 -13.13 1.52
C ASN A 65 -0.52 -12.41 1.21
N GLY A 66 -0.50 -11.35 0.39
CA GLY A 66 -1.65 -10.47 0.23
C GLY A 66 -2.06 -9.76 1.53
N GLN A 67 -1.20 -9.74 2.55
CA GLN A 67 -1.51 -9.17 3.86
C GLN A 67 -0.38 -8.27 4.31
N THR A 68 -0.65 -6.97 4.27
CA THR A 68 0.14 -5.98 5.01
C THR A 68 -0.15 -6.14 6.51
N PRO A 69 0.75 -5.67 7.39
CA PRO A 69 0.52 -5.70 8.83
C PRO A 69 -0.82 -5.07 9.24
N GLY A 70 -1.19 -3.92 8.65
CA GLY A 70 -2.48 -3.28 8.88
C GLY A 70 -3.66 -4.16 8.46
N LEU A 71 -3.61 -4.78 7.28
CA LEU A 71 -4.65 -5.73 6.85
C LEU A 71 -4.74 -6.94 7.78
N ARG A 72 -3.62 -7.44 8.30
CA ARG A 72 -3.56 -8.59 9.21
C ARG A 72 -4.31 -8.32 10.51
N VAL A 73 -4.14 -7.14 11.11
CA VAL A 73 -4.82 -6.74 12.36
C VAL A 73 -6.34 -6.81 12.23
N TRP A 74 -6.87 -6.50 11.05
CA TRP A 74 -8.31 -6.48 10.80
C TRP A 74 -8.84 -7.77 10.15
N HIS A 75 -8.04 -8.84 10.09
CA HIS A 75 -8.34 -10.09 9.40
C HIS A 75 -8.79 -9.87 7.95
N LEU A 76 -8.11 -8.96 7.25
CA LEU A 76 -8.32 -8.67 5.85
C LEU A 76 -7.19 -9.29 5.03
N ARG A 77 -7.49 -9.63 3.78
CA ARG A 77 -6.52 -10.11 2.81
C ARG A 77 -6.84 -9.51 1.46
N LEU A 78 -5.78 -9.08 0.78
CA LEU A 78 -5.82 -8.60 -0.57
C LEU A 78 -5.57 -9.76 -1.53
N VAL A 79 -6.51 -9.98 -2.43
CA VAL A 79 -6.47 -11.07 -3.41
C VAL A 79 -6.80 -10.55 -4.80
N ARG A 80 -6.45 -11.32 -5.83
CA ARG A 80 -6.94 -11.07 -7.19
C ARG A 80 -8.46 -11.31 -7.23
N GLN A 81 -9.14 -10.79 -8.26
CA GLN A 81 -10.56 -11.07 -8.49
C GLN A 81 -10.87 -12.57 -8.57
N ASP A 82 -9.90 -13.37 -9.04
CA ASP A 82 -9.98 -14.84 -9.12
C ASP A 82 -9.64 -15.56 -7.80
N ASP A 83 -9.57 -14.85 -6.67
CA ASP A 83 -9.26 -15.36 -5.33
C ASP A 83 -7.84 -15.94 -5.13
N TYR A 84 -6.97 -15.83 -6.13
CA TYR A 84 -5.55 -16.18 -6.03
C TYR A 84 -4.70 -15.05 -5.40
N ILE A 85 -3.50 -15.43 -4.92
CA ILE A 85 -2.48 -14.52 -4.41
C ILE A 85 -2.07 -13.54 -5.51
N MET A 86 -1.70 -12.32 -5.10
CA MET A 86 -1.30 -11.28 -6.01
C MET A 86 0.02 -11.62 -6.73
N THR A 87 -0.02 -11.59 -8.06
CA THR A 87 1.19 -11.60 -8.90
C THR A 87 1.90 -10.25 -8.86
N ARG A 88 3.22 -10.22 -9.09
CA ARG A 88 4.02 -8.97 -9.18
C ARG A 88 3.44 -7.95 -10.17
N HIS A 89 2.88 -8.40 -11.29
CA HIS A 89 2.25 -7.52 -12.29
C HIS A 89 1.07 -6.72 -11.71
N ASN A 90 0.13 -7.40 -11.05
CA ASN A 90 -1.02 -6.77 -10.40
C ASN A 90 -0.61 -5.85 -9.24
N ALA A 91 0.44 -6.22 -8.48
CA ALA A 91 0.99 -5.36 -7.43
C ALA A 91 1.52 -4.03 -7.98
N ASN A 92 2.24 -4.08 -9.12
CA ASN A 92 2.78 -2.88 -9.76
C ASN A 92 1.68 -2.00 -10.34
N LEU A 93 0.69 -2.59 -11.01
CA LEU A 93 -0.48 -1.86 -11.50
C LEU A 93 -1.23 -1.18 -10.37
N ARG A 94 -1.45 -1.87 -9.26
CA ARG A 94 -2.07 -1.30 -8.05
C ARG A 94 -1.26 -0.14 -7.49
N PHE A 95 0.06 -0.24 -7.43
CA PHE A 95 0.92 0.82 -6.91
C PHE A 95 0.90 2.07 -7.80
N ILE A 96 1.08 1.89 -9.12
CA ILE A 96 1.07 2.98 -10.10
C ILE A 96 -0.28 3.69 -10.11
N THR A 97 -1.37 2.92 -10.18
CA THR A 97 -2.73 3.48 -10.16
C THR A 97 -3.05 4.12 -8.82
N GLY A 98 -2.53 3.59 -7.71
CA GLY A 98 -2.68 4.19 -6.39
C GLY A 98 -2.02 5.56 -6.27
N ILE A 99 -0.83 5.75 -6.83
CA ILE A 99 -0.16 7.07 -6.89
C ILE A 99 -0.93 8.03 -7.80
N LEU A 100 -1.28 7.60 -9.01
CA LEU A 100 -1.92 8.46 -10.00
C LEU A 100 -3.34 8.88 -9.61
N LEU A 101 -4.06 8.02 -8.89
CA LEU A 101 -5.45 8.25 -8.51
C LEU A 101 -5.58 8.71 -7.06
N PHE A 102 -4.50 8.94 -6.32
CA PHE A 102 -4.60 9.57 -5.01
C PHE A 102 -5.00 11.04 -5.19
N PRO A 103 -6.08 11.56 -4.55
CA PRO A 103 -6.96 10.96 -3.54
C PRO A 103 -8.31 10.41 -4.08
N ILE A 104 -8.62 10.63 -5.35
CA ILE A 104 -9.90 10.27 -6.01
C ILE A 104 -10.21 8.77 -5.88
N GLY A 105 -9.17 7.92 -5.86
CA GLY A 105 -9.25 6.47 -5.73
C GLY A 105 -9.97 5.97 -4.48
N TRP A 106 -9.99 6.79 -3.42
CA TRP A 106 -10.66 6.49 -2.15
C TRP A 106 -12.17 6.74 -2.19
N ILE A 107 -12.64 7.62 -3.08
CA ILE A 107 -14.07 7.93 -3.24
C ILE A 107 -14.85 6.67 -3.63
N GLY A 108 -14.24 5.79 -4.42
CA GLY A 108 -14.81 4.49 -4.80
C GLY A 108 -15.17 3.60 -3.60
N LEU A 109 -14.47 3.72 -2.46
CA LEU A 109 -14.72 2.92 -1.26
C LEU A 109 -16.06 3.27 -0.59
N PHE A 110 -16.52 4.52 -0.74
CA PHE A 110 -17.74 5.04 -0.13
C PHE A 110 -18.91 5.07 -1.11
N VAL A 111 -18.64 5.25 -2.40
CA VAL A 111 -19.67 5.39 -3.45
C VAL A 111 -20.00 4.07 -4.13
N SER A 112 -19.04 3.13 -4.26
CA SER A 112 -19.28 1.89 -5.00
C SER A 112 -20.00 0.84 -4.15
N PRO A 113 -21.07 0.19 -4.66
CA PRO A 113 -21.76 -0.90 -3.96
C PRO A 113 -20.86 -2.10 -3.67
N LYS A 114 -19.76 -2.27 -4.42
CA LYS A 114 -18.75 -3.31 -4.21
C LYS A 114 -17.72 -2.97 -3.12
N LYS A 115 -17.72 -1.76 -2.56
CA LYS A 115 -16.77 -1.25 -1.54
C LYS A 115 -15.30 -1.48 -1.93
N GLN A 116 -14.98 -1.16 -3.18
CA GLN A 116 -13.64 -1.31 -3.76
C GLN A 116 -13.08 0.08 -4.09
N THR A 117 -11.78 0.28 -3.87
CA THR A 117 -11.12 1.50 -4.32
C THR A 117 -10.93 1.45 -5.85
N LEU A 118 -10.85 2.61 -6.52
CA LEU A 118 -10.71 2.62 -8.00
C LEU A 118 -9.43 1.93 -8.47
N GLN A 119 -8.36 2.05 -7.69
CA GLN A 119 -7.11 1.29 -7.87
C GLN A 119 -7.33 -0.24 -7.76
N ASP A 120 -8.24 -0.72 -6.89
CA ASP A 120 -8.57 -2.15 -6.78
C ASP A 120 -9.27 -2.64 -8.06
N LEU A 121 -10.20 -1.83 -8.58
CA LEU A 121 -10.96 -2.14 -9.78
C LEU A 121 -10.04 -2.28 -11.00
N ILE A 122 -9.11 -1.32 -11.17
CA ILE A 122 -8.17 -1.30 -12.30
C ILE A 122 -7.12 -2.42 -12.18
N SER A 123 -6.63 -2.69 -10.97
CA SER A 123 -5.67 -3.76 -10.73
C SER A 123 -6.30 -5.16 -10.70
N LYS A 124 -7.61 -5.27 -10.92
CA LYS A 124 -8.38 -6.53 -10.80
C LYS A 124 -8.12 -7.22 -9.44
N THR A 125 -8.10 -6.44 -8.37
CA THR A 125 -7.91 -6.93 -7.01
C THR A 125 -9.15 -6.65 -6.15
N LYS A 126 -9.27 -7.38 -5.05
CA LYS A 126 -10.33 -7.20 -4.06
C LYS A 126 -9.80 -7.47 -2.66
N ILE A 127 -10.27 -6.69 -1.69
CA ILE A 127 -9.99 -6.92 -0.27
C ILE A 127 -11.12 -7.78 0.29
N VAL A 128 -10.77 -8.96 0.80
CA VAL A 128 -11.72 -9.93 1.39
C VAL A 128 -11.35 -10.22 2.84
N PRO A 129 -12.32 -10.55 3.70
CA PRO A 129 -12.01 -11.10 5.02
C PRO A 129 -11.22 -12.41 4.88
N SER A 130 -10.13 -12.56 5.62
CA SER A 130 -9.22 -13.71 5.50
C SER A 130 -9.89 -15.05 5.84
N GLN A 131 -10.87 -15.03 6.75
CA GLN A 131 -11.62 -16.22 7.17
C GLN A 131 -12.42 -16.87 6.01
N LYS A 132 -12.76 -16.11 4.96
CA LYS A 132 -13.60 -16.60 3.86
C LYS A 132 -12.84 -17.55 2.91
N MET A 133 -11.50 -17.53 2.91
CA MET A 133 -10.70 -18.41 2.05
C MET A 133 -10.33 -19.74 2.72
N GLU A 134 -10.38 -19.82 4.05
CA GLU A 134 -10.04 -21.05 4.79
C GLU A 134 -11.20 -22.07 4.76
N SER A 135 -12.43 -21.60 4.50
CA SER A 135 -13.62 -22.45 4.30
C SER A 135 -13.77 -22.97 2.86
N ALA A 136 -12.93 -22.53 1.92
CA ALA A 136 -12.99 -22.93 0.50
C ALA A 136 -11.85 -23.88 0.10
N LYS A 137 -11.08 -24.36 1.09
CA LYS A 137 -9.96 -25.26 0.94
C LYS A 137 -10.28 -26.58 1.63
#